data_AF-A0A952V883-F1
#
_entry.id   AF-A0A952V883-F1
#
_cell.length_a   1.000
_cell.length_b   1.000
_cell.length_c   1.000
_cell.angle_alpha   90.00
_cell.angle_beta   90.00
_cell.angle_gamma   90.00
#
_symmetry.space_group_name_H-M   'P 1'
#
loop_
_entity.id
_entity.type
_entity.pdbx_description
1 polymer ?
#
loop_
_entity_poly.entity_id
_entity_poly.type
_entity_poly.pdbx_seq_one_letter_code
_entity_poly.pdbx_strand_id
1 'polypeptide(L)'
;MKDIFRFVGMGALLAVVLGVGAMTVSAQDPCEDYDGNAELDTKIRENYPKDETLHIAIDASKQYLEKYGACEPFKDFGDWVKAQLPGWEEAKKKYDERVKLGKLFASFDDGIKGKSYDGTYAAGKEILAKQPDNLNIMVPLGLIGLYQSFQGNNKYSTDAIAYSKSAVQKLKAGAKSTKPNGNYGAFEFERSKEEAISELTYGIAHLTYYVNKDRKNALPYYYEAAQLPGSYKDEPRLYTTLGAYYLEQAAPIGQEISALIKKIEVTEDDDEKLKIDADVKAKVALFNGYMDRAIDSFSRAYAVADESIPADKTLKAEVYEELKGLWERRGKKDGLDKHIASVPSSPLPNPTSEVQPAADPEPDANASGDNTTGSGN
;
A
#
# COMPACT_ATOMS: atom_id res chain seq x y z
N MET A 1 39.88 25.93 4.97
CA MET A 1 39.40 26.29 6.32
C MET A 1 38.57 25.11 6.78
N LYS A 2 39.12 24.08 7.47
CA LYS A 2 39.58 24.08 8.88
C LYS A 2 38.47 24.62 9.79
N ASP A 3 37.78 23.88 10.67
CA ASP A 3 38.14 22.62 11.33
C ASP A 3 36.95 21.72 11.72
N ILE A 4 37.29 20.45 11.89
CA ILE A 4 36.64 19.34 12.60
C ILE A 4 36.49 19.68 14.09
N PHE A 5 35.34 19.41 14.74
CA PHE A 5 35.33 19.13 16.18
C PHE A 5 34.37 18.00 16.57
N ARG A 6 34.97 17.05 17.29
CA ARG A 6 34.42 15.85 17.91
C ARG A 6 33.65 16.23 19.18
N PHE A 7 32.45 15.70 19.37
CA PHE A 7 31.75 15.71 20.65
C PHE A 7 32.21 14.51 21.48
N VAL A 8 33.15 14.75 22.39
CA VAL A 8 33.49 13.88 23.52
C VAL A 8 33.29 14.71 24.78
N GLY A 9 32.44 14.21 25.69
CA GLY A 9 32.51 14.39 27.14
C GLY A 9 32.45 15.80 27.74
N MET A 10 31.40 16.06 28.52
CA MET A 10 31.57 16.68 29.84
C MET A 10 30.33 16.45 30.70
N GLY A 11 30.46 15.52 31.65
CA GLY A 11 29.60 15.48 32.82
C GLY A 11 29.87 16.72 33.66
N ALA A 12 28.83 17.49 33.94
CA ALA A 12 28.89 18.62 34.84
C ALA A 12 28.89 18.09 36.29
N LEU A 13 30.09 17.90 36.82
CA LEU A 13 30.35 17.78 38.25
C LEU A 13 30.16 19.18 38.86
N LEU A 14 29.06 19.36 39.60
CA LEU A 14 28.76 20.60 40.29
C LEU A 14 29.61 20.65 41.57
N ALA A 15 30.79 21.24 41.46
CA ALA A 15 31.70 21.48 42.58
C ALA A 15 31.19 22.69 43.39
N VAL A 16 30.59 22.41 44.55
CA VAL A 16 30.39 23.42 45.60
C VAL A 16 31.71 23.57 46.35
N VAL A 17 32.30 24.75 46.23
CA VAL A 17 33.44 25.21 47.03
C VAL A 17 32.95 25.44 48.47
N LEU A 18 33.35 24.58 49.40
CA LEU A 18 33.34 24.89 50.83
C LEU A 18 34.79 25.07 51.29
N GLY A 19 35.04 26.21 51.91
CA GLY A 19 36.34 26.65 52.39
C GLY A 19 36.95 25.68 53.39
N VAL A 20 38.28 25.60 53.33
CA VAL A 20 39.14 24.83 54.22
C VAL A 20 39.06 25.40 55.63
N GLY A 21 38.18 24.82 56.45
CA GLY A 21 38.33 24.70 57.89
C GLY A 21 38.30 23.20 58.21
N ALA A 22 39.36 22.68 58.81
CA ALA A 22 39.42 21.28 59.23
C ALA A 22 38.42 21.05 60.39
N MET A 23 37.15 20.86 60.06
CA MET A 23 36.25 20.12 60.92
C MET A 23 36.47 18.66 60.59
N THR A 24 37.02 17.91 61.54
CA THR A 24 36.79 16.47 61.62
C THR A 24 35.29 16.26 61.72
N VAL A 25 34.59 16.19 60.59
CA VAL A 25 33.27 15.56 60.54
C VAL A 25 33.56 14.09 60.78
N SER A 26 33.50 13.68 62.05
CA SER A 26 33.28 12.28 62.39
C SER A 26 32.17 11.80 61.46
N ALA A 27 32.48 10.84 60.59
CA ALA A 27 31.46 10.17 59.80
C ALA A 27 30.41 9.67 60.79
N GLN A 28 29.29 10.38 60.90
CA GLN A 28 28.16 9.92 61.69
C GLN A 28 27.78 8.57 61.12
N ASP A 29 27.54 7.60 62.00
CA ASP A 29 27.09 6.28 61.59
C ASP A 29 25.82 6.48 60.74
N PRO A 30 25.80 6.10 59.45
CA PRO A 30 24.61 6.25 58.61
C PRO A 30 23.40 5.51 59.20
N CYS A 31 23.63 4.56 60.10
CA CYS A 31 22.56 3.85 60.80
C CYS A 31 21.93 4.66 61.94
N GLU A 32 22.47 5.84 62.27
CA GLU A 32 21.90 6.82 63.20
C GLU A 32 21.30 8.05 62.48
N ASP A 33 21.38 8.12 61.15
CA ASP A 33 20.82 9.22 60.32
C ASP A 33 19.32 9.02 60.04
N TYR A 34 18.50 9.23 61.06
CA TYR A 34 17.03 9.09 60.96
C TYR A 34 16.39 10.12 60.03
N ASP A 35 16.89 11.36 60.00
CA ASP A 35 16.34 12.42 59.15
C ASP A 35 16.62 12.14 57.67
N GLY A 36 17.85 11.75 57.33
CA GLY A 36 18.22 11.36 55.97
C GLY A 36 17.52 10.06 55.53
N ASN A 37 17.22 9.14 56.46
CA ASN A 37 16.40 7.97 56.19
C ASN A 37 14.96 8.37 55.82
N ALA A 38 14.33 9.20 56.64
CA ALA A 38 12.96 9.66 56.44
C ALA A 38 12.80 10.46 55.14
N GLU A 39 13.80 11.27 54.75
CA GLU A 39 13.79 12.00 53.47
C GLU A 39 13.76 11.04 52.27
N LEU A 40 14.63 10.02 52.26
CA LEU A 40 14.66 9.04 51.15
C LEU A 40 13.42 8.14 51.15
N ASP A 41 12.91 7.72 52.31
CA ASP A 41 11.64 6.99 52.41
C ASP A 41 10.49 7.79 51.82
N THR A 42 10.33 9.05 52.25
CA THR A 42 9.30 9.97 51.73
C THR A 42 9.40 10.11 50.22
N LYS A 43 10.62 10.36 49.71
CA LYS A 43 10.87 10.52 48.28
C LYS A 43 10.54 9.26 47.48
N ILE A 44 10.83 8.06 48.01
CA ILE A 44 10.44 6.80 47.37
C ILE A 44 8.91 6.68 47.35
N ARG A 45 8.25 6.85 48.51
CA ARG A 45 6.79 6.67 48.68
C ARG A 45 5.94 7.60 47.83
N GLU A 46 6.37 8.86 47.68
CA GLU A 46 5.65 9.84 46.87
C GLU A 46 5.71 9.58 45.36
N ASN A 47 6.75 8.87 44.91
CA ASN A 47 7.09 8.75 43.50
C ASN A 47 6.90 7.35 42.91
N TYR A 48 7.07 6.27 43.69
CA TYR A 48 6.88 4.91 43.17
C TYR A 48 5.46 4.61 42.64
N PRO A 49 4.37 5.25 43.12
CA PRO A 49 3.02 5.00 42.58
C PRO A 49 2.78 5.63 41.21
N LYS A 50 3.66 6.50 40.72
CA LYS A 50 3.45 7.32 39.51
C LYS A 50 4.46 6.97 38.44
N ASP A 51 3.98 6.52 37.29
CA ASP A 51 4.81 6.18 36.13
C ASP A 51 5.78 7.32 35.73
N GLU A 52 5.29 8.56 35.68
CA GLU A 52 6.05 9.76 35.28
C GLU A 52 7.24 10.05 36.20
N THR A 53 7.08 9.82 37.51
CA THR A 53 8.11 10.12 38.51
C THR A 53 8.80 8.87 39.07
N LEU A 54 8.52 7.69 38.52
CA LEU A 54 9.12 6.42 38.94
C LEU A 54 10.66 6.42 38.90
N HIS A 55 11.28 7.19 37.99
CA HIS A 55 12.73 7.39 37.98
C HIS A 55 13.26 7.98 39.29
N ILE A 56 12.54 8.94 39.88
CA ILE A 56 12.90 9.58 41.14
C ILE A 56 12.90 8.54 42.27
N ALA A 57 11.90 7.64 42.28
CA ALA A 57 11.83 6.56 43.25
C ALA A 57 12.95 5.54 43.05
N ILE A 58 13.29 5.18 41.80
CA ILE A 58 14.39 4.26 41.49
C ILE A 58 15.74 4.83 41.97
N ASP A 59 16.02 6.10 41.66
CA ASP A 59 17.27 6.75 42.05
C ASP A 59 17.38 6.89 43.57
N ALA A 60 16.29 7.30 44.23
CA ALA A 60 16.22 7.37 45.69
C ALA A 60 16.36 5.99 46.34
N SER A 61 15.82 4.94 45.72
CA SER A 61 15.92 3.55 46.21
C SER A 61 17.34 3.02 46.13
N LYS A 62 18.07 3.31 45.05
CA LYS A 62 19.49 2.96 44.93
C LYS A 62 20.31 3.66 45.99
N GLN A 63 20.09 4.96 46.18
CA GLN A 63 20.74 5.74 47.21
C GLN A 63 20.41 5.24 48.62
N TYR A 64 19.15 4.84 48.86
CA TYR A 64 18.71 4.28 50.13
C TYR A 64 19.41 2.96 50.43
N LEU A 65 19.44 2.03 49.47
CA LEU A 65 20.08 0.72 49.65
C LEU A 65 21.60 0.84 49.84
N GLU A 66 22.23 1.81 49.17
CA GLU A 66 23.65 2.10 49.33
C GLU A 66 23.98 2.65 50.73
N LYS A 67 23.18 3.61 51.23
CA LYS A 67 23.43 4.27 52.52
C LYS A 67 22.94 3.49 53.74
N TYR A 68 21.73 2.94 53.66
CA TYR A 68 21.00 2.37 54.81
C TYR A 68 20.69 0.88 54.65
N GLY A 69 20.96 0.28 53.48
CA GLY A 69 20.56 -1.12 53.20
C GLY A 69 21.22 -2.18 54.09
N ALA A 70 22.28 -1.82 54.82
CA ALA A 70 22.95 -2.67 55.80
C ALA A 70 22.63 -2.30 57.27
N CYS A 71 21.85 -1.24 57.50
CA CYS A 71 21.54 -0.74 58.84
C CYS A 71 20.39 -1.51 59.47
N GLU A 72 20.64 -2.15 60.61
CA GLU A 72 19.64 -2.92 61.35
C GLU A 72 18.39 -2.09 61.73
N PRO A 73 18.49 -0.82 62.18
CA PRO A 73 17.32 0.01 62.50
C PRO A 73 16.36 0.26 61.31
N PHE A 74 16.84 0.08 60.08
CA PHE A 74 16.13 0.42 58.84
C PHE A 74 15.85 -0.80 57.96
N LYS A 75 16.10 -2.00 58.50
CA LYS A 75 16.12 -3.25 57.77
C LYS A 75 14.81 -3.55 57.03
N ASP A 76 13.67 -3.35 57.66
CA ASP A 76 12.35 -3.67 57.07
C ASP A 76 12.08 -2.87 55.80
N PHE A 77 12.36 -1.56 55.82
CA PHE A 77 12.17 -0.72 54.64
C PHE A 77 13.24 -1.00 53.58
N GLY A 78 14.49 -1.24 53.98
CA GLY A 78 15.55 -1.68 53.06
C GLY A 78 15.23 -2.97 52.32
N ASP A 79 14.72 -3.98 53.03
CA ASP A 79 14.31 -5.26 52.42
C ASP A 79 13.12 -5.07 51.46
N TRP A 80 12.14 -4.22 51.84
CA TRP A 80 11.03 -3.86 50.95
C TRP A 80 11.53 -3.15 49.68
N VAL A 81 12.36 -2.11 49.80
CA VAL A 81 12.92 -1.38 48.66
C VAL A 81 13.71 -2.33 47.74
N LYS A 82 14.55 -3.20 48.32
CA LYS A 82 15.34 -4.19 47.59
C LYS A 82 14.47 -5.17 46.80
N ALA A 83 13.33 -5.59 47.36
CA ALA A 83 12.39 -6.46 46.68
C ALA A 83 11.63 -5.76 45.54
N GLN A 84 11.30 -4.47 45.68
CA GLN A 84 10.52 -3.72 44.69
C GLN A 84 11.35 -3.17 43.53
N LEU A 85 12.61 -2.78 43.78
CA LEU A 85 13.46 -2.06 42.83
C LEU A 85 13.54 -2.71 41.43
N PRO A 86 13.74 -4.04 41.28
CA PRO A 86 13.77 -4.67 39.94
C PRO A 86 12.45 -4.51 39.18
N GLY A 87 11.31 -4.57 39.89
CA GLY A 87 9.98 -4.38 39.31
C GLY A 87 9.77 -2.94 38.84
N TRP A 88 10.25 -1.96 39.61
CA TRP A 88 10.19 -0.55 39.23
C TRP A 88 11.07 -0.23 38.02
N GLU A 89 12.28 -0.79 37.95
CA GLU A 89 13.17 -0.61 36.79
C GLU A 89 12.54 -1.14 35.50
N GLU A 90 11.92 -2.32 35.55
CA GLU A 90 11.21 -2.90 34.40
C GLU A 90 9.94 -2.10 34.04
N ALA A 91 9.18 -1.65 35.04
CA ALA A 91 8.00 -0.80 34.82
C ALA A 91 8.38 0.53 34.15
N LYS A 92 9.50 1.14 34.60
CA LYS A 92 10.03 2.38 34.01
C LYS A 92 10.45 2.19 32.56
N LYS A 93 11.13 1.08 32.24
CA LYS A 93 11.50 0.75 30.86
C LYS A 93 10.25 0.66 29.95
N LYS A 94 9.21 -0.05 30.41
CA LYS A 94 7.94 -0.16 29.69
C LYS A 94 7.25 1.19 29.53
N TYR A 95 7.27 2.03 30.56
CA TYR A 95 6.73 3.39 30.48
C TYR A 95 7.47 4.24 29.44
N ASP A 96 8.80 4.23 29.44
CA ASP A 96 9.60 4.97 28.45
C ASP A 96 9.34 4.50 27.03
N GLU A 97 9.19 3.20 26.82
CA GLU A 97 8.79 2.63 25.54
C GLU A 97 7.38 3.10 25.13
N ARG A 98 6.40 3.10 26.05
CA ARG A 98 5.05 3.64 25.79
C ARG A 98 5.09 5.12 25.42
N VAL A 99 5.85 5.95 26.15
CA VAL A 99 5.96 7.38 25.88
C VAL A 99 6.60 7.63 24.51
N LYS A 100 7.69 6.92 24.19
CA LYS A 100 8.34 7.01 22.87
C LYS A 100 7.38 6.63 21.75
N LEU A 101 6.69 5.50 21.91
CA LEU A 101 5.73 5.03 20.93
C LEU A 101 4.54 5.98 20.78
N GLY A 102 4.04 6.56 21.88
CA GLY A 102 2.98 7.56 21.86
C GLY A 102 3.38 8.81 21.05
N LYS A 103 4.62 9.27 21.17
CA LYS A 103 5.15 10.37 20.33
C LYS A 103 5.21 10.01 18.85
N LEU A 104 5.55 8.77 18.51
CA LEU A 104 5.54 8.30 17.12
C LEU A 104 4.11 8.28 16.57
N PHE A 105 3.13 7.78 17.31
CA PHE A 105 1.73 7.83 16.90
C PHE A 105 1.23 9.26 16.71
N ALA A 106 1.55 10.17 17.64
CA ALA A 106 1.21 11.59 17.48
C ALA A 106 1.84 12.18 16.21
N SER A 107 3.11 11.89 15.95
CA SER A 107 3.82 12.35 14.73
C SER A 107 3.21 11.77 13.44
N PHE A 108 2.80 10.51 13.48
CA PHE A 108 2.10 9.86 12.37
C PHE A 108 0.76 10.54 12.08
N ASP A 109 -0.05 10.76 13.11
CA ASP A 109 -1.36 11.39 13.04
C ASP A 109 -1.29 12.84 12.57
N ASP A 110 -0.35 13.62 13.11
CA ASP A 110 -0.12 15.00 12.72
C ASP A 110 0.38 15.09 11.28
N GLY A 111 1.24 14.15 10.86
CA GLY A 111 1.67 14.03 9.47
C GLY A 111 0.52 13.77 8.51
N ILE A 112 -0.43 12.89 8.88
CA ILE A 112 -1.64 12.63 8.07
C ILE A 112 -2.49 13.90 7.96
N LYS A 113 -2.88 14.50 9.10
CA LYS A 113 -3.74 15.70 9.14
C LYS A 113 -3.12 16.88 8.41
N GLY A 114 -1.81 17.05 8.54
CA GLY A 114 -1.03 18.09 7.88
C GLY A 114 -0.63 17.77 6.45
N LYS A 115 -0.97 16.59 5.93
CA LYS A 115 -0.52 16.07 4.62
C LYS A 115 1.01 16.10 4.44
N SER A 116 1.74 16.00 5.56
CA SER A 116 3.20 15.94 5.61
C SER A 116 3.65 14.47 5.59
N TYR A 117 3.56 13.86 4.41
CA TYR A 117 3.70 12.41 4.28
C TYR A 117 5.11 11.89 4.51
N ASP A 118 6.15 12.72 4.38
CA ASP A 118 7.52 12.33 4.76
C ASP A 118 7.63 11.97 6.24
N GLY A 119 7.04 12.82 7.11
CA GLY A 119 6.95 12.57 8.54
C GLY A 119 6.08 11.36 8.86
N THR A 120 4.95 11.21 8.16
CA THR A 120 4.06 10.04 8.29
C THR A 120 4.78 8.73 7.99
N TYR A 121 5.51 8.66 6.88
CA TYR A 121 6.26 7.44 6.51
C TYR A 121 7.41 7.15 7.48
N ALA A 122 8.13 8.16 7.93
CA ALA A 122 9.20 8.00 8.92
C ALA A 122 8.65 7.43 10.24
N ALA A 123 7.63 8.08 10.81
CA ALA A 123 6.99 7.62 12.05
C ALA A 123 6.35 6.24 11.89
N GLY A 124 5.64 6.01 10.78
CA GLY A 124 4.98 4.75 10.49
C GLY A 124 5.94 3.57 10.39
N LYS A 125 7.11 3.76 9.76
CA LYS A 125 8.20 2.76 9.73
C LYS A 125 8.68 2.38 11.12
N GLU A 126 8.93 3.37 11.97
CA GLU A 126 9.39 3.12 13.35
C GLU A 126 8.32 2.41 14.19
N ILE A 127 7.04 2.78 14.04
CA ILE A 127 5.93 2.09 14.70
C ILE A 127 5.88 0.64 14.23
N LEU A 128 5.92 0.38 12.91
CA LEU A 128 5.84 -0.97 12.36
C LEU A 128 7.05 -1.84 12.69
N ALA A 129 8.22 -1.26 12.94
CA ALA A 129 9.38 -1.99 13.46
C ALA A 129 9.16 -2.52 14.89
N LYS A 130 8.19 -1.98 15.63
CA LYS A 130 7.81 -2.41 17.00
C LYS A 130 6.46 -3.14 17.02
N GLN A 131 5.57 -2.81 16.08
CA GLN A 131 4.24 -3.35 15.94
C GLN A 131 4.01 -3.78 14.48
N PRO A 132 4.63 -4.88 14.03
CA PRO A 132 4.64 -5.30 12.62
C PRO A 132 3.28 -5.76 12.10
N ASP A 133 2.26 -5.86 12.96
CA ASP A 133 0.90 -6.24 12.59
C ASP A 133 -0.09 -5.07 12.65
N ASN A 134 0.39 -3.83 12.85
CA ASN A 134 -0.49 -2.69 13.04
C ASN A 134 -1.11 -2.20 11.72
N LEU A 135 -2.30 -2.72 11.43
CA LEU A 135 -3.10 -2.36 10.25
C LEU A 135 -3.57 -0.90 10.25
N ASN A 136 -3.63 -0.22 11.41
CA ASN A 136 -3.95 1.20 11.46
C ASN A 136 -2.82 2.08 10.92
N ILE A 137 -1.62 1.53 10.76
CA ILE A 137 -0.47 2.19 10.15
C ILE A 137 -0.24 1.71 8.72
N MET A 138 -0.35 0.39 8.46
CA MET A 138 -0.12 -0.13 7.11
C MET A 138 -1.14 0.38 6.07
N VAL A 139 -2.42 0.44 6.45
CA VAL A 139 -3.49 0.86 5.52
C VAL A 139 -3.26 2.31 5.06
N PRO A 140 -3.06 3.31 5.94
CA PRO A 140 -2.79 4.67 5.49
C PRO A 140 -1.52 4.78 4.67
N LEU A 141 -0.43 4.10 5.05
CA LEU A 141 0.80 4.14 4.25
C LEU A 141 0.55 3.62 2.83
N GLY A 142 -0.12 2.47 2.69
CA GLY A 142 -0.51 1.94 1.38
C GLY A 142 -1.34 2.91 0.53
N LEU A 143 -2.38 3.51 1.12
CA LEU A 143 -3.30 4.42 0.42
C LEU A 143 -2.67 5.79 0.11
N ILE A 144 -1.81 6.31 0.99
CA ILE A 144 -1.07 7.56 0.71
C ILE A 144 -0.24 7.40 -0.56
N GLY A 145 0.47 6.28 -0.73
CA GLY A 145 1.27 6.07 -1.93
C GLY A 145 0.45 6.07 -3.22
N LEU A 146 -0.73 5.44 -3.19
CA LEU A 146 -1.68 5.47 -4.30
C LEU A 146 -2.17 6.89 -4.61
N TYR A 147 -2.65 7.63 -3.61
CA TYR A 147 -3.20 8.97 -3.86
C TYR A 147 -2.12 9.99 -4.23
N GLN A 148 -0.89 9.81 -3.76
CA GLN A 148 0.25 10.62 -4.18
C GLN A 148 0.68 10.31 -5.62
N SER A 149 0.56 9.07 -6.10
CA SER A 149 0.88 8.76 -7.50
C SER A 149 -0.07 9.42 -8.49
N PHE A 150 -1.35 9.61 -8.12
CA PHE A 150 -2.30 10.39 -8.93
C PHE A 150 -1.89 11.86 -9.07
N GLN A 151 -1.10 12.38 -8.13
CA GLN A 151 -0.56 13.73 -8.16
C GLN A 151 0.85 13.78 -8.79
N GLY A 152 1.31 12.68 -9.38
CA GLY A 152 2.66 12.54 -9.94
C GLY A 152 3.77 12.38 -8.89
N ASN A 153 3.43 12.31 -7.61
CA ASN A 153 4.40 12.09 -6.54
C ASN A 153 4.58 10.60 -6.25
N ASN A 154 5.58 10.02 -6.90
CA ASN A 154 5.88 8.58 -6.82
C ASN A 154 6.87 8.21 -5.71
N LYS A 155 7.29 9.17 -4.88
CA LYS A 155 8.33 8.97 -3.84
C LYS A 155 8.04 7.78 -2.91
N TYR A 156 6.76 7.56 -2.63
CA TYR A 156 6.33 6.58 -1.63
C TYR A 156 5.95 5.22 -2.22
N SER A 157 6.01 5.03 -3.55
CA SER A 157 5.43 3.88 -4.23
C SER A 157 5.96 2.53 -3.75
N THR A 158 7.28 2.43 -3.51
CA THR A 158 7.93 1.18 -3.09
C THR A 158 7.44 0.73 -1.71
N ASP A 159 7.45 1.65 -0.74
CA ASP A 159 6.97 1.37 0.61
C ASP A 159 5.46 1.11 0.61
N ALA A 160 4.69 1.89 -0.15
CA ALA A 160 3.25 1.72 -0.26
C ALA A 160 2.87 0.34 -0.80
N ILE A 161 3.53 -0.14 -1.87
CA ILE A 161 3.31 -1.50 -2.38
C ILE A 161 3.60 -2.55 -1.29
N ALA A 162 4.71 -2.40 -0.56
CA ALA A 162 5.08 -3.35 0.49
C ALA A 162 4.04 -3.39 1.63
N TYR A 163 3.61 -2.22 2.11
CA TYR A 163 2.60 -2.14 3.17
C TYR A 163 1.22 -2.60 2.70
N SER A 164 0.82 -2.26 1.47
CA SER A 164 -0.43 -2.75 0.88
C SER A 164 -0.45 -4.27 0.79
N LYS A 165 0.64 -4.90 0.30
CA LYS A 165 0.73 -6.37 0.23
C LYS A 165 0.61 -7.02 1.60
N SER A 166 1.34 -6.49 2.58
CA SER A 166 1.28 -6.98 3.97
C SER A 166 -0.11 -6.82 4.58
N ALA A 167 -0.74 -5.65 4.42
CA ALA A 167 -2.07 -5.39 4.93
C ALA A 167 -3.13 -6.28 4.27
N VAL A 168 -3.13 -6.41 2.94
CA VAL A 168 -4.05 -7.29 2.20
C VAL A 168 -3.91 -8.73 2.66
N GLN A 169 -2.68 -9.23 2.82
CA GLN A 169 -2.43 -10.59 3.32
C GLN A 169 -3.05 -10.81 4.71
N LYS A 170 -2.81 -9.88 5.65
CA LYS A 170 -3.33 -9.97 7.03
C LYS A 170 -4.85 -9.85 7.09
N LEU A 171 -5.44 -8.92 6.33
CA LEU A 171 -6.88 -8.73 6.26
C LEU A 171 -7.57 -9.98 5.70
N LYS A 172 -7.07 -10.54 4.59
CA LYS A 172 -7.58 -11.79 4.03
C LYS A 172 -7.45 -12.98 5.00
N ALA A 173 -6.37 -13.02 5.79
CA ALA A 173 -6.17 -14.02 6.84
C ALA A 173 -7.09 -13.83 8.07
N GLY A 174 -7.94 -12.80 8.09
CA GLY A 174 -8.90 -12.58 9.18
C GLY A 174 -8.35 -11.82 10.38
N ALA A 175 -7.30 -11.01 10.20
CA ALA A 175 -6.82 -10.10 11.22
C ALA A 175 -7.99 -9.26 11.77
N LYS A 176 -8.08 -9.14 13.11
CA LYS A 176 -9.14 -8.40 13.78
C LYS A 176 -8.80 -6.91 13.83
N SER A 177 -9.81 -6.07 13.65
CA SER A 177 -9.65 -4.64 13.93
C SER A 177 -9.41 -4.42 15.42
N THR A 178 -8.56 -3.44 15.73
CA THR A 178 -8.35 -2.94 17.09
C THR A 178 -9.27 -1.76 17.41
N LYS A 179 -10.11 -1.33 16.46
CA LYS A 179 -11.04 -0.21 16.61
C LYS A 179 -12.46 -0.70 16.91
N PRO A 180 -13.23 0.02 17.74
CA PRO A 180 -14.61 -0.37 18.08
C PRO A 180 -15.57 -0.48 16.89
N ASN A 181 -15.33 0.32 15.85
CA ASN A 181 -16.16 0.32 14.64
C ASN A 181 -15.81 -0.79 13.64
N GLY A 182 -14.82 -1.64 13.94
CA GLY A 182 -14.41 -2.73 13.07
C GLY A 182 -13.56 -2.33 11.85
N ASN A 183 -13.26 -1.03 11.70
CA ASN A 183 -12.48 -0.51 10.56
C ASN A 183 -10.97 -0.60 10.79
N TYR A 184 -10.21 -0.36 9.72
CA TYR A 184 -8.75 -0.35 9.69
C TYR A 184 -8.24 0.96 9.12
N GLY A 185 -7.06 1.39 9.57
CA GLY A 185 -6.42 2.63 9.11
C GLY A 185 -6.64 3.79 10.08
N ALA A 186 -6.46 5.02 9.62
CA ALA A 186 -6.56 6.23 10.44
C ALA A 186 -7.07 7.41 9.63
N PHE A 187 -7.89 8.27 10.25
CA PHE A 187 -8.47 9.49 9.66
C PHE A 187 -9.14 9.24 8.29
N GLU A 188 -8.81 10.03 7.27
CA GLU A 188 -9.36 9.90 5.92
C GLU A 188 -8.99 8.57 5.22
N PHE A 189 -8.05 7.81 5.77
CA PHE A 189 -7.62 6.49 5.27
C PHE A 189 -8.27 5.33 6.03
N GLU A 190 -9.26 5.61 6.87
CA GLU A 190 -10.01 4.57 7.54
C GLU A 190 -10.99 3.87 6.58
N ARG A 191 -11.00 2.53 6.60
CA ARG A 191 -11.80 1.68 5.71
C ARG A 191 -12.38 0.48 6.43
N SER A 192 -13.52 -0.03 5.94
CA SER A 192 -13.97 -1.37 6.29
C SER A 192 -12.95 -2.42 5.81
N LYS A 193 -13.11 -3.67 6.24
CA LYS A 193 -12.21 -4.75 5.81
C LYS A 193 -12.22 -4.92 4.29
N GLU A 194 -13.41 -5.01 3.70
CA GLU A 194 -13.61 -5.25 2.27
C GLU A 194 -13.06 -4.09 1.45
N GLU A 195 -13.37 -2.85 1.88
CA GLU A 195 -12.91 -1.66 1.18
C GLU A 195 -11.38 -1.52 1.27
N ALA A 196 -10.78 -1.77 2.43
CA ALA A 196 -9.32 -1.78 2.57
C ALA A 196 -8.66 -2.81 1.64
N ILE A 197 -9.21 -4.04 1.55
CA ILE A 197 -8.69 -5.05 0.64
C ILE A 197 -8.82 -4.59 -0.82
N SER A 198 -9.98 -4.05 -1.21
CA SER A 198 -10.24 -3.55 -2.56
C SER A 198 -9.27 -2.42 -2.96
N GLU A 199 -9.22 -1.35 -2.16
CA GLU A 199 -8.39 -0.18 -2.45
C GLU A 199 -6.89 -0.48 -2.45
N LEU A 200 -6.41 -1.26 -1.47
CA LEU A 200 -4.99 -1.61 -1.40
C LEU A 200 -4.58 -2.55 -2.53
N THR A 201 -5.46 -3.46 -2.97
CA THR A 201 -5.20 -4.36 -4.10
C THR A 201 -5.12 -3.56 -5.41
N TYR A 202 -6.06 -2.63 -5.62
CA TYR A 202 -5.96 -1.68 -6.72
C TYR A 202 -4.69 -0.83 -6.64
N GLY A 203 -4.34 -0.34 -5.44
CA GLY A 203 -3.13 0.44 -5.21
C GLY A 203 -1.86 -0.32 -5.59
N ILE A 204 -1.77 -1.60 -5.26
CA ILE A 204 -0.66 -2.48 -5.70
C ILE A 204 -0.64 -2.54 -7.23
N ALA A 205 -1.79 -2.77 -7.88
CA ALA A 205 -1.89 -2.87 -9.33
C ALA A 205 -1.44 -1.56 -10.01
N HIS A 206 -2.01 -0.42 -9.60
CA HIS A 206 -1.74 0.90 -10.18
C HIS A 206 -0.28 1.31 -10.03
N LEU A 207 0.29 1.19 -8.83
CA LEU A 207 1.68 1.56 -8.59
C LEU A 207 2.63 0.63 -9.36
N THR A 208 2.34 -0.67 -9.41
CA THR A 208 3.15 -1.63 -10.17
C THR A 208 3.10 -1.34 -11.68
N TYR A 209 1.92 -1.05 -12.22
CA TYR A 209 1.71 -0.79 -13.64
C TYR A 209 2.30 0.55 -14.09
N TYR A 210 1.90 1.64 -13.43
CA TYR A 210 2.19 2.99 -13.90
C TYR A 210 3.48 3.56 -13.33
N VAL A 211 3.84 3.22 -12.09
CA VAL A 211 5.04 3.77 -11.45
C VAL A 211 6.25 2.88 -11.72
N ASN A 212 6.14 1.58 -11.43
CA ASN A 212 7.25 0.64 -11.64
C ASN A 212 7.39 0.19 -13.10
N LYS A 213 6.42 0.54 -13.97
CA LYS A 213 6.36 0.14 -15.38
C LYS A 213 6.34 -1.38 -15.59
N ASP A 214 5.94 -2.13 -14.56
CA ASP A 214 5.85 -3.58 -14.58
C ASP A 214 4.40 -4.00 -14.89
N ARG A 215 4.03 -3.84 -16.16
CA ARG A 215 2.65 -4.05 -16.61
C ARG A 215 2.18 -5.48 -16.35
N LYS A 216 3.04 -6.46 -16.66
CA LYS A 216 2.71 -7.90 -16.54
C LYS A 216 2.41 -8.31 -15.10
N ASN A 217 3.22 -7.88 -14.13
CA ASN A 217 3.01 -8.27 -12.73
C ASN A 217 1.89 -7.48 -12.05
N ALA A 218 1.40 -6.39 -12.65
CA ALA A 218 0.23 -5.68 -12.16
C ALA A 218 -1.11 -6.36 -12.54
N LEU A 219 -1.16 -7.10 -13.66
CA LEU A 219 -2.39 -7.70 -14.17
C LEU A 219 -3.13 -8.61 -13.18
N PRO A 220 -2.47 -9.50 -12.41
CA PRO A 220 -3.15 -10.31 -11.41
C PRO A 220 -3.90 -9.45 -10.38
N TYR A 221 -3.31 -8.32 -9.97
CA TYR A 221 -3.90 -7.44 -8.98
C TYR A 221 -5.05 -6.60 -9.55
N TYR A 222 -4.97 -6.16 -10.81
CA TYR A 222 -6.12 -5.54 -11.48
C TYR A 222 -7.28 -6.52 -11.64
N TYR A 223 -6.98 -7.75 -12.06
CA TYR A 223 -7.99 -8.80 -12.18
C TYR A 223 -8.65 -9.11 -10.84
N GLU A 224 -7.86 -9.18 -9.77
CA GLU A 224 -8.36 -9.39 -8.43
C GLU A 224 -9.22 -8.21 -7.95
N ALA A 225 -8.73 -6.96 -8.10
CA ALA A 225 -9.45 -5.75 -7.71
C ALA A 225 -10.83 -5.64 -8.38
N ALA A 226 -10.95 -6.04 -9.64
CA ALA A 226 -12.22 -6.05 -10.37
C ALA A 226 -13.26 -7.05 -9.82
N GLN A 227 -12.82 -8.03 -9.02
CA GLN A 227 -13.67 -9.09 -8.47
C GLN A 227 -13.90 -8.96 -6.97
N LEU A 228 -13.11 -8.14 -6.29
CA LEU A 228 -13.23 -7.94 -4.84
C LEU A 228 -14.51 -7.14 -4.51
N PRO A 229 -15.17 -7.45 -3.38
CA PRO A 229 -16.17 -6.55 -2.83
C PRO A 229 -15.50 -5.23 -2.45
N GLY A 230 -16.07 -4.10 -2.86
CA GLY A 230 -15.56 -2.75 -2.60
C GLY A 230 -15.81 -1.81 -3.78
N SER A 231 -15.31 -0.58 -3.70
CA SER A 231 -15.54 0.44 -4.73
C SER A 231 -14.81 0.18 -6.05
N TYR A 232 -13.63 -0.45 -6.03
CA TYR A 232 -12.77 -0.54 -7.23
C TYR A 232 -13.24 -1.54 -8.29
N LYS A 233 -14.22 -2.40 -7.99
CA LYS A 233 -14.90 -3.19 -9.03
C LYS A 233 -15.73 -2.30 -9.98
N ASP A 234 -16.08 -1.09 -9.53
CA ASP A 234 -16.85 -0.10 -10.26
C ASP A 234 -15.94 1.06 -10.75
N GLU A 235 -14.61 0.96 -10.62
CA GLU A 235 -13.67 1.99 -11.12
C GLU A 235 -13.43 1.81 -12.64
N PRO A 236 -13.93 2.73 -13.51
CA PRO A 236 -13.83 2.56 -14.95
C PRO A 236 -12.39 2.53 -15.46
N ARG A 237 -11.47 3.26 -14.82
CA ARG A 237 -10.05 3.32 -15.24
C ARG A 237 -9.33 2.00 -15.08
N LEU A 238 -9.78 1.13 -14.15
CA LEU A 238 -9.29 -0.24 -14.03
C LEU A 238 -9.49 -0.97 -15.36
N TYR A 239 -10.71 -0.94 -15.89
CA TYR A 239 -11.08 -1.66 -17.09
C TYR A 239 -10.49 -1.02 -18.35
N THR A 240 -10.41 0.31 -18.41
CA THR A 240 -9.67 1.03 -19.46
C THR A 240 -8.20 0.60 -19.50
N THR A 241 -7.57 0.42 -18.33
CA THR A 241 -6.17 -0.06 -18.23
C THR A 241 -6.02 -1.46 -18.81
N LEU A 242 -6.95 -2.38 -18.49
CA LEU A 242 -6.95 -3.73 -19.06
C LEU A 242 -7.18 -3.72 -20.58
N GLY A 243 -8.12 -2.90 -21.07
CA GLY A 243 -8.37 -2.74 -22.50
C GLY A 243 -7.13 -2.25 -23.25
N ALA A 244 -6.50 -1.19 -22.75
CA ALA A 244 -5.27 -0.64 -23.32
C ALA A 244 -4.12 -1.64 -23.32
N TYR A 245 -3.99 -2.47 -22.27
CA TYR A 245 -3.00 -3.55 -22.25
C TYR A 245 -3.22 -4.56 -23.39
N TYR A 246 -4.45 -4.99 -23.65
CA TYR A 246 -4.73 -5.91 -24.75
C TYR A 246 -4.43 -5.28 -26.13
N LEU A 247 -4.74 -3.99 -26.32
CA LEU A 247 -4.38 -3.27 -27.54
C LEU A 247 -2.85 -3.20 -27.74
N GLU A 248 -2.11 -2.95 -26.67
CA GLU A 248 -0.64 -2.96 -26.71
C GLU A 248 -0.09 -4.34 -27.11
N GLN A 249 -0.66 -5.43 -26.59
CA GLN A 249 -0.25 -6.79 -26.97
C GLN A 249 -0.62 -7.13 -28.42
N ALA A 250 -1.71 -6.56 -28.95
CA ALA A 250 -2.11 -6.76 -30.34
C ALA A 250 -1.25 -6.01 -31.35
N ALA A 251 -0.69 -4.85 -30.97
CA ALA A 251 0.10 -4.01 -31.85
C ALA A 251 1.26 -4.73 -32.59
N PRO A 252 2.15 -5.50 -31.92
CA PRO A 252 3.20 -6.25 -32.62
C PRO A 252 2.64 -7.33 -33.56
N ILE A 253 1.51 -7.96 -33.22
CA ILE A 253 0.85 -8.95 -34.09
C ILE A 253 0.39 -8.29 -35.39
N GLY A 254 -0.17 -7.07 -35.30
CA GLY A 254 -0.53 -6.27 -36.49
C GLY A 254 0.66 -5.97 -37.40
N GLN A 255 1.84 -5.72 -36.82
CA GLN A 255 3.08 -5.52 -37.58
C GLN A 255 3.53 -6.80 -38.28
N GLU A 256 3.44 -7.95 -37.59
CA GLU A 256 3.74 -9.26 -38.18
C GLU A 256 2.81 -9.60 -39.34
N ILE A 257 1.50 -9.35 -39.20
CA ILE A 257 0.51 -9.51 -40.27
C ILE A 257 0.91 -8.67 -41.49
N SER A 258 1.23 -7.39 -41.29
CA SER A 258 1.64 -6.51 -42.39
C SER A 258 2.92 -6.99 -43.08
N ALA A 259 3.89 -7.51 -42.32
CA ALA A 259 5.12 -8.07 -42.88
C ALA A 259 4.86 -9.34 -43.70
N LEU A 260 3.99 -10.23 -43.22
CA LEU A 260 3.61 -11.45 -43.93
C LEU A 260 2.86 -11.14 -45.23
N ILE A 261 1.94 -10.17 -45.24
CA ILE A 261 1.23 -9.73 -46.45
C ILE A 261 2.22 -9.23 -47.51
N LYS A 262 3.18 -8.39 -47.13
CA LYS A 262 4.25 -7.93 -48.04
C LYS A 262 5.11 -9.08 -48.55
N LYS A 263 5.33 -10.13 -47.73
CA LYS A 263 6.06 -11.32 -48.14
C LYS A 263 5.28 -12.08 -49.24
N ILE A 264 3.95 -12.19 -49.13
CA ILE A 264 3.11 -12.81 -50.17
C ILE A 264 3.29 -12.09 -51.51
N GLU A 265 3.27 -10.74 -51.50
CA GLU A 265 3.37 -9.92 -52.73
C GLU A 265 4.65 -10.16 -53.53
N VAL A 266 5.75 -10.54 -52.87
CA VAL A 266 7.06 -10.75 -53.50
C VAL A 266 7.44 -12.22 -53.67
N THR A 267 6.65 -13.15 -53.15
CA THR A 267 6.92 -14.60 -53.24
C THR A 267 6.44 -15.13 -54.59
N GLU A 268 7.30 -15.74 -55.39
CA GLU A 268 6.91 -16.26 -56.71
C GLU A 268 6.22 -17.63 -56.62
N ASP A 269 6.64 -18.47 -55.68
CA ASP A 269 6.13 -19.83 -55.48
C ASP A 269 4.72 -19.84 -54.86
N ASP A 270 3.77 -20.48 -55.55
CA ASP A 270 2.37 -20.50 -55.13
C ASP A 270 2.15 -21.38 -53.89
N ASP A 271 2.91 -22.46 -53.71
CA ASP A 271 2.83 -23.30 -52.51
C ASP A 271 3.37 -22.56 -51.26
N GLU A 272 4.42 -21.75 -51.41
CA GLU A 272 4.92 -20.89 -50.34
C GLU A 272 3.93 -19.76 -50.03
N LYS A 273 3.33 -19.12 -51.04
CA LYS A 273 2.26 -18.14 -50.82
C LYS A 273 1.10 -18.70 -50.01
N LEU A 274 0.65 -19.92 -50.32
CA LEU A 274 -0.44 -20.59 -49.58
C LEU A 274 -0.08 -20.83 -48.11
N LYS A 275 1.18 -21.19 -47.81
CA LYS A 275 1.65 -21.34 -46.42
C LYS A 275 1.67 -20.01 -45.69
N ILE A 276 2.18 -18.95 -46.32
CA ILE A 276 2.22 -17.61 -45.72
C ILE A 276 0.79 -17.08 -45.49
N ASP A 277 -0.15 -17.33 -46.41
CA ASP A 277 -1.55 -16.96 -46.24
C ASP A 277 -2.20 -17.68 -45.04
N ALA A 278 -1.88 -18.95 -44.82
CA ALA A 278 -2.32 -19.68 -43.63
C ALA A 278 -1.75 -19.05 -42.34
N ASP A 279 -0.49 -18.63 -42.34
CA ASP A 279 0.12 -17.92 -41.21
C ASP A 279 -0.53 -16.55 -40.98
N VAL A 280 -0.84 -15.80 -42.04
CA VAL A 280 -1.59 -14.54 -41.96
C VAL A 280 -2.94 -14.77 -41.29
N LYS A 281 -3.71 -15.76 -41.75
CA LYS A 281 -5.03 -16.10 -41.16
C LYS A 281 -4.91 -16.46 -39.68
N ALA A 282 -3.91 -17.26 -39.29
CA ALA A 282 -3.68 -17.60 -37.89
C ALA A 282 -3.35 -16.36 -37.04
N LYS A 283 -2.51 -15.45 -37.56
CA LYS A 283 -2.15 -14.20 -36.87
C LYS A 283 -3.31 -13.21 -36.78
N VAL A 284 -4.13 -13.09 -37.83
CA VAL A 284 -5.37 -12.31 -37.82
C VAL A 284 -6.32 -12.84 -36.76
N ALA A 285 -6.50 -14.17 -36.67
CA ALA A 285 -7.33 -14.76 -35.64
C ALA A 285 -6.81 -14.45 -34.22
N LEU A 286 -5.50 -14.52 -33.98
CA LEU A 286 -4.93 -14.13 -32.69
C LEU A 286 -5.11 -12.64 -32.40
N PHE A 287 -4.86 -11.77 -33.37
CA PHE A 287 -5.08 -10.33 -33.27
C PHE A 287 -6.54 -10.01 -32.88
N ASN A 288 -7.49 -10.66 -33.54
CA ASN A 288 -8.91 -10.56 -33.25
C ASN A 288 -9.26 -11.02 -31.84
N GLY A 289 -8.62 -12.09 -31.34
CA GLY A 289 -8.76 -12.52 -29.95
C GLY A 289 -8.37 -11.43 -28.95
N TYR A 290 -7.28 -10.70 -29.20
CA TYR A 290 -6.89 -9.56 -28.36
C TYR A 290 -7.86 -8.39 -28.48
N MET A 291 -8.38 -8.11 -29.68
CA MET A 291 -9.40 -7.09 -29.89
C MET A 291 -10.69 -7.42 -29.14
N ASP A 292 -11.14 -8.67 -29.16
CA ASP A 292 -12.35 -9.07 -28.43
C ASP A 292 -12.17 -8.91 -26.90
N ARG A 293 -10.96 -9.19 -26.36
CA ARG A 293 -10.62 -8.92 -24.95
C ARG A 293 -10.58 -7.41 -24.62
N ALA A 294 -10.06 -6.59 -25.55
CA ALA A 294 -10.07 -5.14 -25.41
C ALA A 294 -11.50 -4.59 -25.41
N ILE A 295 -12.35 -5.04 -26.34
CA ILE A 295 -13.76 -4.67 -26.43
C ILE A 295 -14.52 -5.04 -25.15
N ASP A 296 -14.33 -6.25 -24.60
CA ASP A 296 -14.94 -6.63 -23.31
C ASP A 296 -14.51 -5.66 -22.19
N SER A 297 -13.21 -5.37 -22.09
CA SER A 297 -12.68 -4.48 -21.05
C SER A 297 -13.21 -3.05 -21.19
N PHE A 298 -13.16 -2.46 -22.37
CA PHE A 298 -13.71 -1.12 -22.60
C PHE A 298 -15.23 -1.08 -22.42
N SER A 299 -15.95 -2.15 -22.76
CA SER A 299 -17.40 -2.25 -22.49
C SER A 299 -17.69 -2.23 -21.00
N ARG A 300 -16.88 -2.89 -20.17
CA ARG A 300 -16.97 -2.78 -18.70
C ARG A 300 -16.67 -1.38 -18.21
N ALA A 301 -15.61 -0.75 -18.72
CA ALA A 301 -15.27 0.63 -18.38
C ALA A 301 -16.44 1.58 -18.65
N TYR A 302 -17.07 1.46 -19.82
CA TYR A 302 -18.25 2.25 -20.18
C TYR A 302 -19.44 1.96 -19.25
N ALA A 303 -19.68 0.69 -18.93
CA ALA A 303 -20.82 0.28 -18.12
C ALA A 303 -20.74 0.78 -16.67
N VAL A 304 -19.54 0.85 -16.09
CA VAL A 304 -19.36 1.27 -14.69
C VAL A 304 -19.08 2.76 -14.51
N ALA A 305 -18.76 3.49 -15.59
CA ALA A 305 -18.48 4.93 -15.51
C ALA A 305 -19.70 5.73 -15.03
N ASP A 306 -19.53 6.45 -13.91
CA ASP A 306 -20.55 7.29 -13.31
C ASP A 306 -20.55 8.70 -13.92
N GLU A 307 -21.58 9.01 -14.71
CA GLU A 307 -21.72 10.32 -15.36
C GLU A 307 -21.93 11.48 -14.39
N SER A 308 -22.21 11.22 -13.11
CA SER A 308 -22.25 12.25 -12.07
C SER A 308 -20.86 12.80 -11.74
N ILE A 309 -19.80 12.03 -12.04
CA ILE A 309 -18.40 12.43 -11.86
C ILE A 309 -17.90 13.02 -13.18
N PRO A 310 -17.49 14.31 -13.23
CA PRO A 310 -17.09 14.94 -14.48
C PRO A 310 -15.98 14.21 -15.25
N ALA A 311 -14.99 13.67 -14.53
CA ALA A 311 -13.90 12.89 -15.13
C ALA A 311 -14.41 11.60 -15.80
N ASP A 312 -15.37 10.92 -15.19
CA ASP A 312 -15.90 9.66 -15.69
C ASP A 312 -16.87 9.89 -16.85
N LYS A 313 -17.60 11.01 -16.85
CA LYS A 313 -18.38 11.44 -18.02
C LYS A 313 -17.49 11.62 -19.26
N THR A 314 -16.34 12.29 -19.12
CA THR A 314 -15.37 12.44 -20.21
C THR A 314 -14.81 11.09 -20.63
N LEU A 315 -14.34 10.29 -19.68
CA LEU A 315 -13.81 8.95 -19.94
C LEU A 315 -14.83 8.07 -20.68
N LYS A 316 -16.10 8.10 -20.26
CA LYS A 316 -17.17 7.29 -20.86
C LYS A 316 -17.39 7.63 -22.33
N ALA A 317 -17.35 8.91 -22.69
CA ALA A 317 -17.45 9.34 -24.08
C ALA A 317 -16.24 8.87 -24.90
N GLU A 318 -15.02 9.02 -24.38
CA GLU A 318 -13.78 8.57 -25.04
C GLU A 318 -13.77 7.04 -25.24
N VAL A 319 -14.14 6.29 -24.21
CA VAL A 319 -14.24 4.83 -24.26
C VAL A 319 -15.30 4.37 -25.27
N TYR A 320 -16.42 5.09 -25.41
CA TYR A 320 -17.43 4.74 -26.40
C TYR A 320 -16.95 4.94 -27.84
N GLU A 321 -16.21 6.01 -28.11
CA GLU A 321 -15.61 6.23 -29.43
C GLU A 321 -14.53 5.19 -29.75
N GLU A 322 -13.68 4.81 -28.77
CA GLU A 322 -12.73 3.71 -28.94
C GLU A 322 -13.47 2.38 -29.23
N LEU A 323 -14.55 2.10 -28.49
CA LEU A 323 -15.37 0.90 -28.71
C LEU A 323 -15.97 0.86 -30.12
N LYS A 324 -16.49 1.97 -30.64
CA LYS A 324 -16.96 2.03 -32.03
C LYS A 324 -15.85 1.67 -33.02
N GLY A 325 -14.68 2.28 -32.86
CA GLY A 325 -13.53 2.01 -33.73
C GLY A 325 -13.10 0.54 -33.68
N LEU A 326 -13.07 -0.08 -32.50
CA LEU A 326 -12.76 -1.50 -32.34
C LEU A 326 -13.88 -2.41 -32.90
N TRP A 327 -15.14 -2.05 -32.71
CA TRP A 327 -16.30 -2.80 -33.21
C TRP A 327 -16.34 -2.83 -34.74
N GLU A 328 -16.13 -1.68 -35.38
CA GLU A 328 -16.04 -1.55 -36.84
C GLU A 328 -14.86 -2.34 -37.41
N ARG A 329 -13.69 -2.33 -36.73
CA ARG A 329 -12.53 -3.15 -37.12
C ARG A 329 -12.79 -4.65 -37.04
N ARG A 330 -13.69 -5.10 -36.16
CA ARG A 330 -14.18 -6.49 -36.13
C ARG A 330 -15.22 -6.78 -37.22
N GLY A 331 -15.46 -5.86 -38.15
CA GLY A 331 -16.45 -6.00 -39.22
C GLY A 331 -17.90 -5.89 -38.74
N LYS A 332 -18.14 -5.44 -37.51
CA LYS A 332 -19.48 -5.32 -36.91
C LYS A 332 -19.96 -3.88 -37.02
N LYS A 333 -21.16 -3.67 -37.57
CA LYS A 333 -21.75 -2.33 -37.76
C LYS A 333 -22.84 -2.00 -36.75
N ASP A 334 -23.59 -3.01 -36.30
CA ASP A 334 -24.71 -2.86 -35.38
C ASP A 334 -24.48 -3.65 -34.08
N GLY A 335 -25.31 -3.39 -33.07
CA GLY A 335 -25.38 -4.21 -31.86
C GLY A 335 -24.32 -3.91 -30.79
N LEU A 336 -23.51 -2.86 -30.94
CA LEU A 336 -22.52 -2.47 -29.93
C LEU A 336 -23.18 -2.20 -28.57
N ASP A 337 -24.26 -1.41 -28.52
CA ASP A 337 -24.94 -1.08 -27.24
C ASP A 337 -25.51 -2.34 -26.56
N LYS A 338 -26.04 -3.28 -27.35
CA LYS A 338 -26.52 -4.57 -26.85
C LYS A 338 -25.37 -5.42 -26.29
N HIS A 339 -24.21 -5.38 -26.94
CA HIS A 339 -23.00 -6.04 -26.44
C HIS A 339 -22.56 -5.43 -25.11
N ILE A 340 -22.39 -4.10 -25.06
CA ILE A 340 -22.02 -3.37 -23.85
C ILE A 340 -22.95 -3.73 -22.67
N ALA A 341 -24.27 -3.75 -22.91
CA ALA A 341 -25.26 -4.10 -21.89
C ALA A 341 -25.14 -5.55 -21.36
N SER A 342 -24.58 -6.47 -22.15
CA SER A 342 -24.42 -7.89 -21.79
C SER A 342 -23.12 -8.21 -21.05
N VAL A 343 -22.11 -7.35 -21.14
CA VAL A 343 -20.77 -7.63 -20.61
C VAL A 343 -20.74 -7.69 -19.06
N PRO A 344 -21.43 -6.82 -18.30
CA PRO A 344 -21.41 -6.88 -16.84
C PRO A 344 -21.90 -8.20 -16.24
N SER A 345 -22.76 -8.93 -16.93
CA SER A 345 -23.26 -10.25 -16.48
C SER A 345 -22.35 -11.42 -16.89
N SER A 346 -21.31 -11.17 -17.69
CA SER A 346 -20.36 -12.18 -18.14
C SER A 346 -19.11 -12.19 -17.26
N PRO A 347 -18.48 -13.36 -16.99
CA PRO A 347 -17.23 -13.42 -16.24
C PRO A 347 -16.14 -12.57 -16.89
N LEU A 348 -15.41 -11.79 -16.09
CA LEU A 348 -14.26 -11.02 -16.57
C LEU A 348 -13.17 -11.98 -17.07
N PRO A 349 -12.71 -11.84 -18.33
CA PRO A 349 -11.52 -12.51 -18.82
C PRO A 349 -10.30 -12.31 -17.90
N ASN A 350 -9.61 -13.40 -17.56
CA ASN A 350 -8.35 -13.29 -16.82
C ASN A 350 -7.25 -12.70 -17.74
N PRO A 351 -6.71 -11.50 -17.44
CA PRO A 351 -5.68 -10.86 -18.26
C PRO A 351 -4.33 -11.55 -18.24
N THR A 352 -4.11 -12.52 -17.35
CA THR A 352 -2.91 -13.37 -17.33
C THR A 352 -3.09 -14.68 -18.09
N SER A 353 -4.31 -14.97 -18.59
CA SER A 353 -4.57 -16.17 -19.39
C SER A 353 -4.16 -15.95 -20.84
N GLU A 354 -3.83 -17.05 -21.52
CA GLU A 354 -3.53 -17.02 -22.95
C GLU A 354 -4.77 -16.60 -23.75
N VAL A 355 -4.59 -15.66 -24.66
CA VAL A 355 -5.65 -15.16 -25.54
C VAL A 355 -5.93 -16.19 -26.63
N GLN A 356 -7.19 -16.60 -26.73
CA GLN A 356 -7.61 -17.56 -27.74
C GLN A 356 -7.82 -16.86 -29.09
N PRO A 357 -7.34 -17.42 -30.21
CA PRO A 357 -7.64 -16.89 -31.53
C PRO A 357 -9.15 -16.86 -31.84
N ALA A 358 -9.60 -15.79 -32.49
CA ALA A 358 -10.97 -15.60 -32.94
C ALA A 358 -11.01 -15.38 -34.46
N ALA A 359 -11.54 -16.37 -35.19
CA ALA A 359 -11.73 -16.24 -36.63
C ALA A 359 -12.76 -15.16 -36.97
N ASP A 360 -12.60 -14.51 -38.11
CA ASP A 360 -13.67 -13.69 -38.68
C ASP A 360 -14.78 -14.59 -39.21
N PRO A 361 -16.06 -14.15 -39.16
CA PRO A 361 -17.12 -14.83 -39.87
C PRO A 361 -16.77 -14.86 -41.37
N GLU A 362 -16.80 -16.04 -41.99
CA GLU A 362 -16.62 -16.16 -43.44
C GLU A 362 -17.70 -15.32 -44.15
N PRO A 363 -17.36 -14.59 -45.24
CA PRO A 363 -18.36 -13.91 -46.04
C PRO A 363 -19.33 -14.94 -46.63
N ASP A 364 -20.64 -14.69 -46.47
CA ASP A 364 -21.70 -15.55 -47.02
C ASP A 364 -21.48 -15.78 -48.52
N ALA A 365 -21.25 -17.04 -48.90
CA ALA A 365 -21.00 -17.44 -50.29
C ALA A 365 -22.20 -17.23 -51.24
N ASN A 366 -23.35 -16.74 -50.73
CA ASN A 366 -24.58 -16.58 -51.49
C ASN A 366 -24.87 -15.14 -51.98
N ALA A 367 -23.97 -14.17 -51.78
CA ALA A 367 -24.22 -12.77 -52.15
C ALA A 367 -23.80 -12.36 -53.58
N SER A 368 -23.49 -13.31 -54.48
CA SER A 368 -23.20 -12.98 -55.88
C SER A 368 -24.01 -13.85 -56.83
N GLY A 369 -25.18 -13.34 -57.21
CA GLY A 369 -26.03 -14.00 -58.20
C GLY A 369 -27.38 -13.34 -58.36
N ASP A 370 -27.44 -12.07 -58.78
CA ASP A 370 -28.31 -11.70 -59.89
C ASP A 370 -28.08 -10.25 -60.33
N ASN A 371 -27.53 -10.07 -61.53
CA ASN A 371 -27.85 -8.94 -62.40
C ASN A 371 -27.20 -9.16 -63.77
N THR A 372 -27.79 -10.09 -64.53
CA THR A 372 -27.68 -10.00 -66.00
C THR A 372 -28.89 -10.63 -66.67
N THR A 373 -29.92 -9.82 -66.92
CA THR A 373 -30.72 -9.95 -68.14
C THR A 373 -31.02 -8.57 -68.68
N GLY A 374 -30.16 -8.13 -69.61
CA GLY A 374 -30.62 -7.31 -70.71
C GLY A 374 -31.20 -8.22 -71.80
N SER A 375 -32.35 -7.86 -72.34
CA SER A 375 -32.58 -7.86 -73.79
C SER A 375 -33.82 -7.04 -74.09
N GLY A 376 -33.66 -6.05 -74.97
CA GLY A 376 -34.77 -5.53 -75.74
C GLY A 376 -35.32 -6.59 -76.68
N ASN A 377 -36.63 -6.56 -76.90
CA ASN A 377 -37.23 -6.19 -78.19
C ASN A 377 -38.68 -5.75 -77.95
#